data_AF-Q5XL11-F1
#
_entry.id   AF-Q5XL11-F1
#
_cell.length_a   1.000
_cell.length_b   1.000
_cell.length_c   1.000
_cell.angle_alpha   90.00
_cell.angle_beta   90.00
_cell.angle_gamma   90.00
#
_symmetry.space_group_name_H-M   'P 1'
#
loop_
_entity.id
_entity.type
_entity.pdbx_description
1 polymer ?
#
loop_
_entity_poly.entity_id
_entity_poly.type
_entity_poly.pdbx_seq_one_letter_code
_entity_poly.pdbx_strand_id
1 'polypeptide(L)'
;MAYGPSDLMGDLIALVEKRWATVRDVEQVGVALELDEVQTQVLLYQELKRLVRLLPVELFSEEEQRQNLLQCCQGALDNAIEREEDELSGDPS
;
A
#
# COMPACT_ATOMS: atom_id res chain seq x y z
N MET A 1 -18.04 13.07 -0.99
CA MET A 1 -18.19 12.12 -2.11
C MET A 1 -17.74 10.77 -1.60
N ALA A 2 -18.38 9.68 -2.00
CA ALA A 2 -17.91 8.35 -1.63
C ALA A 2 -16.57 8.07 -2.34
N TYR A 3 -15.61 7.48 -1.64
CA TYR A 3 -14.33 7.09 -2.21
C TYR A 3 -14.56 6.09 -3.35
N GLY A 4 -14.21 6.50 -4.56
CA GLY A 4 -14.49 5.75 -5.78
C GLY A 4 -13.24 5.35 -6.55
N PRO A 5 -13.42 4.67 -7.70
CA PRO A 5 -12.30 4.21 -8.52
C PRO A 5 -11.36 5.32 -9.00
N SER A 6 -11.89 6.54 -9.24
CA SER A 6 -11.08 7.70 -9.61
C SER A 6 -10.24 8.22 -8.47
N ASP A 7 -10.73 8.15 -7.24
CA ASP A 7 -10.00 8.58 -6.04
C ASP A 7 -8.85 7.61 -5.78
N LEU A 8 -9.11 6.30 -5.86
CA LEU A 8 -8.07 5.27 -5.79
C LEU A 8 -6.99 5.46 -6.85
N MET A 9 -7.38 5.67 -8.11
CA MET A 9 -6.40 5.91 -9.16
C MET A 9 -5.59 7.19 -8.91
N GLY A 10 -6.22 8.24 -8.38
CA GLY A 10 -5.55 9.48 -7.99
C GLY A 10 -4.50 9.25 -6.89
N ASP A 11 -4.84 8.50 -5.86
CA ASP A 11 -3.92 8.16 -4.77
C ASP A 11 -2.75 7.30 -5.26
N LEU A 12 -3.00 6.35 -6.17
CA LEU A 12 -1.94 5.55 -6.79
C LEU A 12 -0.98 6.40 -7.63
N ILE A 13 -1.51 7.33 -8.43
CA ILE A 13 -0.69 8.27 -9.19
C ILE A 13 0.14 9.14 -8.23
N ALA A 14 -0.48 9.66 -7.17
CA ALA A 14 0.21 10.45 -6.17
C ALA A 14 1.35 9.67 -5.48
N LEU A 15 1.17 8.38 -5.20
CA LEU A 15 2.23 7.51 -4.66
C LEU A 15 3.38 7.30 -5.64
N VAL A 16 3.09 7.14 -6.93
CA VAL A 16 4.11 6.99 -7.98
C VAL A 16 4.92 8.28 -8.15
N GLU A 17 4.29 9.45 -8.05
CA GLU A 17 4.94 10.75 -8.15
C GLU A 17 5.68 11.19 -6.88
N LYS A 18 5.38 10.56 -5.73
CA LYS A 18 5.92 10.97 -4.43
C LYS A 18 7.39 10.59 -4.27
N ARG A 19 8.24 11.61 -4.16
CA ARG A 19 9.65 11.45 -3.77
C ARG A 19 9.74 11.00 -2.31
N TRP A 20 10.43 9.89 -2.05
CA TRP A 20 10.57 9.31 -0.71
C TRP A 20 9.24 8.92 -0.07
N ALA A 21 8.43 8.13 -0.77
CA ALA A 21 7.27 7.47 -0.18
C ALA A 21 7.66 6.72 1.11
N THR A 22 6.73 6.63 2.04
CA THR A 22 6.87 5.92 3.31
C THR A 22 5.86 4.78 3.40
N VAL A 23 6.07 3.83 4.32
CA VAL A 23 5.11 2.74 4.59
C VAL A 23 3.73 3.31 4.89
N ARG A 24 3.67 4.37 5.71
CA ARG A 24 2.42 5.05 6.06
C ARG A 24 1.68 5.61 4.85
N ASP A 25 2.39 6.07 3.82
CA ASP A 25 1.75 6.58 2.61
C ASP A 25 0.98 5.47 1.88
N VAL A 26 1.50 4.24 1.90
CA VAL A 26 0.82 3.07 1.33
C VAL A 26 -0.36 2.65 2.21
N GLU A 27 -0.18 2.66 3.53
CA GLU A 27 -1.25 2.32 4.48
C GLU A 27 -2.46 3.25 4.38
N GLN A 28 -2.25 4.53 4.03
CA GLN A 28 -3.36 5.47 3.82
C GLN A 28 -4.32 5.05 2.71
N VAL A 29 -3.88 4.26 1.72
CA VAL A 29 -4.78 3.72 0.69
C VAL A 29 -5.78 2.74 1.31
N GLY A 30 -5.33 1.89 2.24
CA GLY A 30 -6.20 0.98 2.97
C GLY A 30 -7.19 1.72 3.87
N VAL A 31 -6.73 2.80 4.53
CA VAL A 31 -7.57 3.68 5.35
C VAL A 31 -8.63 4.39 4.50
N ALA A 32 -8.25 4.93 3.33
CA ALA A 32 -9.17 5.65 2.45
C ALA A 32 -10.24 4.74 1.83
N LEU A 33 -9.93 3.45 1.64
CA LEU A 33 -10.86 2.41 1.22
C LEU A 33 -11.77 1.90 2.34
N GLU A 34 -11.61 2.37 3.58
CA GLU A 34 -12.36 1.93 4.75
C GLU A 34 -12.32 0.39 4.93
N LEU A 35 -11.14 -0.22 4.69
CA LEU A 35 -10.98 -1.67 4.84
C LEU A 35 -10.81 -2.03 6.31
N ASP A 36 -11.89 -2.46 6.97
CA ASP A 36 -11.86 -2.84 8.39
C ASP A 36 -11.23 -4.22 8.64
N GLU A 37 -11.34 -5.15 7.68
CA GLU A 37 -10.82 -6.51 7.82
C GLU A 37 -9.32 -6.58 7.49
N VAL A 38 -8.50 -7.01 8.45
CA VAL A 38 -7.05 -7.14 8.29
C VAL A 38 -6.66 -8.07 7.13
N GLN A 39 -7.38 -9.17 6.93
CA GLN A 39 -7.13 -10.08 5.79
C GLN A 39 -7.29 -9.36 4.44
N THR A 40 -8.28 -8.48 4.35
CA THR A 40 -8.53 -7.67 3.15
C THR A 40 -7.45 -6.61 2.96
N GLN A 41 -6.91 -6.05 4.05
CA GLN A 41 -5.73 -5.17 3.99
C GLN A 41 -4.47 -5.90 3.52
N VAL A 42 -4.20 -7.13 4.01
CA VAL A 42 -3.08 -7.96 3.55
C VAL A 42 -3.16 -8.18 2.03
N LEU A 43 -4.33 -8.57 1.53
CA LEU A 43 -4.57 -8.75 0.10
C LEU A 43 -4.35 -7.45 -0.69
N LEU A 44 -4.86 -6.31 -0.18
CA LEU A 44 -4.65 -5.01 -0.80
C LEU A 44 -3.16 -4.70 -0.96
N TYR A 45 -2.37 -4.76 0.11
CA TYR A 45 -0.94 -4.40 0.04
C TYR A 45 -0.14 -5.37 -0.84
N GLN A 46 -0.53 -6.65 -0.85
CA GLN A 46 0.04 -7.64 -1.76
C GLN A 46 -0.23 -7.27 -3.23
N GLU A 47 -1.45 -6.87 -3.56
CA GLU A 47 -1.83 -6.43 -4.91
C GLU A 47 -1.21 -5.09 -5.30
N LEU A 48 -1.14 -4.12 -4.37
CA LEU A 48 -0.46 -2.85 -4.61
C LEU A 48 1.01 -3.06 -4.97
N LYS A 49 1.70 -3.94 -4.25
CA LYS A 49 3.08 -4.31 -4.58
C LYS A 49 3.16 -4.95 -5.97
N ARG A 50 2.25 -5.86 -6.31
CA ARG A 50 2.19 -6.48 -7.65
C ARG A 50 1.99 -5.43 -8.73
N LEU A 51 1.04 -4.51 -8.54
CA LEU A 51 0.73 -3.43 -9.45
C LEU A 51 1.95 -2.54 -9.71
N VAL A 52 2.61 -2.04 -8.65
CA VAL A 52 3.81 -1.19 -8.77
C VAL A 52 4.93 -1.90 -9.54
N ARG A 53 5.08 -3.23 -9.40
CA ARG A 53 6.07 -4.00 -10.18
C ARG A 53 5.77 -4.03 -11.67
N LEU A 54 4.49 -4.00 -12.05
CA LEU A 54 4.02 -4.06 -13.44
C LEU A 54 4.05 -2.70 -14.14
N LEU A 55 4.10 -1.61 -13.39
CA LEU A 55 4.17 -0.26 -13.96
C LEU A 55 5.49 -0.08 -14.75
N PRO A 56 5.45 0.55 -15.94
CA PRO A 56 6.64 0.95 -16.68
C PRO A 56 7.54 1.83 -15.83
N VAL A 57 8.85 1.64 -15.94
CA VAL A 57 9.85 2.39 -15.15
C VAL A 57 9.82 3.88 -15.48
N GLU A 58 9.39 4.24 -16.68
CA GLU A 58 9.26 5.62 -17.18
C GLU A 58 8.15 6.42 -16.48
N LEU A 59 7.25 5.75 -15.75
CA LEU A 59 6.27 6.44 -14.91
C LEU A 59 6.86 6.96 -13.60
N PHE A 60 8.03 6.46 -13.20
CA PHE A 60 8.73 6.89 -12.00
C PHE A 60 9.78 7.93 -12.39
N SER A 61 10.02 8.93 -11.52
CA SER A 61 11.02 9.95 -11.85
C SER A 61 12.44 9.36 -11.86
N GLU A 62 12.70 8.39 -10.98
CA GLU A 62 13.99 7.71 -10.85
C GLU A 62 13.75 6.22 -10.44
N GLU A 63 14.63 5.31 -10.87
CA GLU A 63 14.52 3.88 -10.49
C GLU A 63 14.59 3.70 -8.96
N GLU A 64 15.36 4.54 -8.26
CA GLU A 64 15.42 4.54 -6.79
C GLU A 64 14.05 4.78 -6.15
N GLN A 65 13.22 5.65 -6.73
CA GLN A 65 11.87 5.90 -6.22
C GLN A 65 10.97 4.68 -6.38
N ARG A 66 11.07 4.00 -7.53
CA ARG A 66 10.35 2.75 -7.76
C ARG A 66 10.74 1.70 -6.72
N GLN A 67 12.03 1.54 -6.47
CA GLN A 67 12.52 0.60 -5.44
C GLN A 67 12.04 1.02 -4.04
N ASN A 68 12.08 2.30 -3.71
CA ASN A 68 11.58 2.83 -2.46
C ASN A 68 10.07 2.54 -2.28
N LEU A 69 9.25 2.77 -3.29
CA LEU A 69 7.82 2.48 -3.23
C LEU A 69 7.55 0.98 -3.08
N LEU A 70 8.27 0.12 -3.79
CA LEU A 70 8.19 -1.33 -3.63
C LEU A 70 8.53 -1.78 -2.20
N GLN A 71 9.54 -1.15 -1.58
CA GLN A 71 9.92 -1.40 -0.20
C GLN A 71 8.84 -0.92 0.78
N CYS A 72 8.20 0.22 0.50
CA CYS A 72 7.10 0.73 1.30
C CYS A 72 5.86 -0.18 1.23
N CYS A 73 5.53 -0.70 0.03
CA CYS A 73 4.46 -1.69 -0.11
C CYS A 73 4.79 -2.99 0.63
N GLN A 74 6.06 -3.41 0.64
CA GLN A 74 6.48 -4.56 1.43
C GLN A 74 6.31 -4.30 2.93
N GLY A 75 6.74 -3.15 3.44
CA GLY A 75 6.57 -2.81 4.85
C GLY A 75 5.10 -2.73 5.28
N ALA A 76 4.22 -2.18 4.43
CA ALA A 76 2.78 -2.14 4.71
C ALA A 76 2.15 -3.55 4.73
N LEU A 77 2.62 -4.44 3.83
CA LEU A 77 2.22 -5.84 3.81
C LEU A 77 2.69 -6.57 5.09
N ASP A 78 3.94 -6.39 5.48
CA ASP A 78 4.51 -7.01 6.69
C ASP A 78 3.74 -6.55 7.94
N ASN A 79 3.50 -5.23 8.09
CA ASN A 79 2.68 -4.68 9.18
C ASN A 79 1.25 -5.23 9.20
N ALA A 80 0.67 -5.55 8.04
CA ALA A 80 -0.68 -6.13 7.97
C ALA A 80 -0.68 -7.61 8.36
N ILE A 81 0.35 -8.36 7.99
CA ILE A 81 0.54 -9.76 8.39
C ILE A 81 0.78 -9.85 9.90
N GLU A 82 1.63 -8.99 10.47
CA GLU A 82 1.85 -8.93 11.93
C GLU A 82 0.53 -8.70 12.68
N ARG A 83 -0.28 -7.73 12.23
CA ARG A 83 -1.62 -7.49 12.81
C ARG A 83 -2.57 -8.69 12.64
N GLU A 84 -2.49 -9.41 11.53
CA GLU A 84 -3.28 -10.63 11.29
C GLU A 84 -2.91 -11.73 12.30
N GLU A 85 -1.61 -11.91 12.52
CA GLU A 85 -1.06 -12.86 13.47
C GLU A 85 -1.45 -12.50 14.92
N ASP A 86 -1.43 -11.21 15.28
CA ASP A 86 -1.89 -10.70 16.58
C ASP A 86 -3.39 -10.98 16.81
N GLU A 87 -4.25 -10.73 15.79
CA GLU A 87 -5.68 -11.04 15.86
C GLU A 87 -5.95 -12.55 16.04
N LEU A 88 -5.19 -13.40 15.35
CA LEU A 88 -5.34 -14.86 15.41
C LEU A 88 -4.81 -15.45 16.73
N SER A 89 -3.74 -14.87 17.28
CA SER A 89 -3.14 -15.30 18.54
C SER A 89 -3.92 -14.82 19.78
N GLY A 90 -4.76 -13.79 19.62
CA GLY A 90 -5.57 -13.23 20.70
C GLY A 90 -4.75 -12.43 21.71
N ASP A 91 -3.56 -11.97 21.34
CA ASP A 91 -2.68 -11.13 22.16
C ASP A 91 -2.72 -9.69 21.61
N PRO A 92 -3.70 -8.86 22.03
CA PRO A 92 -3.72 -7.46 21.64
C PRO A 92 -2.62 -6.76 22.44
N SER A 93 -1.48 -6.49 21.80
CA SER A 93 -0.41 -5.67 22.39
C SER A 93 -0.89 -4.24 22.70
#